data_AF-A0A3M5FCM9-F1
#
_entry.id   AF-A0A3M5FCM9-F1
#
_cell.length_a   1.000
_cell.length_b   1.000
_cell.length_c   1.000
_cell.angle_alpha   90.00
_cell.angle_beta   90.00
_cell.angle_gamma   90.00
#
_symmetry.space_group_name_H-M   'P 1'
#
loop_
_entity.id
_entity.type
_entity.pdbx_description
1 polymer ?
#
loop_
_entity_poly.entity_id
_entity_poly.type
_entity_poly.pdbx_seq_one_letter_code
_entity_poly.pdbx_strand_id
1 'polypeptide(L)'
;MSFNTAISGIHAANKRLEVAGNNIANSGTIGFKSSRAQFSALYSASQLGSGRNAVGDGVRLASMQQNFNQGESMTTSGNPLDMRIQGNGFFVVSDGGSLAYTRAGAFLKDAANFVVDSEGGRLQGYAANEQGEIKRGLRTDLQIDTSNVSARATTRVAENINLDASLPSLARLPVFDPADPATYTRVVGRTIQDAGSGAGATAVPAADHELKQYFVKTGDSQWSMYVLIDGRNPVDPNSVAPLQVTLEQRPNGSLSYSGNSQHLRKISDTEFALQGWRPAEEVNGAWVSNGAANGGTVSLPLNNGSISMLDPGDALMDRPVPAFDPSDLKTYSDMFANAIFDSQGNQHELKQYFVKDGTNSWRIHALIDGRNPQMPDSTDPLTANIVFDSGGWVQSLTGGPGFASTHSNGLQLTGWTPAMPAERVTGPEKWVPNGAAGSAKGITIDFTNLLQHNAASSRSSTHVDGHAAGQLSSLSVGRDGILCAGFTNGMNKNIGQVILASFANPQGLQARSDTRWTESADSGVADYDVPGVGTLGSLIGDGLEGSNVVLADELIALIQAQTAYQANSKAISTEATVMQTLIQST
;
A
#
# COMPACT_ATOMS: atom_id res chain seq x y z
N MET A 1 26.05 -45.01 65.11
CA MET A 1 25.53 -43.71 64.66
C MET A 1 24.50 -43.30 65.71
N SER A 2 23.96 -42.08 65.69
CA SER A 2 22.77 -41.84 66.54
C SER A 2 21.54 -42.17 65.69
N PHE A 3 20.50 -42.71 66.32
CA PHE A 3 19.19 -42.95 65.69
C PHE A 3 18.72 -41.69 64.91
N ASN A 4 19.04 -40.51 65.43
CA ASN A 4 18.72 -39.20 64.84
C ASN A 4 19.40 -38.99 63.47
N THR A 5 20.66 -39.41 63.30
CA THR A 5 21.37 -39.29 62.01
C THR A 5 20.65 -40.12 60.94
N ALA A 6 20.29 -41.37 61.25
CA ALA A 6 19.60 -42.25 60.31
C ALA A 6 18.17 -41.78 60.01
N ILE A 7 17.42 -41.30 61.01
CA ILE A 7 16.09 -40.70 60.85
C ILE A 7 16.15 -39.47 59.93
N SER A 8 17.12 -38.56 60.15
CA SER A 8 17.30 -37.38 59.32
C SER A 8 17.59 -37.73 57.85
N GLY A 9 18.38 -38.79 57.62
CA GLY A 9 18.65 -39.34 56.29
C GLY A 9 17.42 -39.93 55.61
N ILE A 10 16.54 -40.60 56.37
CA ILE A 10 15.25 -41.10 55.89
C ILE A 10 14.35 -39.94 55.46
N HIS A 11 14.21 -38.90 56.29
CA HIS A 11 13.41 -37.72 55.93
C HIS A 11 13.93 -37.02 54.68
N ALA A 12 15.26 -36.89 54.55
CA ALA A 12 15.86 -36.31 53.35
C ALA A 12 15.59 -37.17 52.10
N ALA A 13 15.69 -38.50 52.21
CA ALA A 13 15.37 -39.42 51.12
C ALA A 13 13.88 -39.33 50.72
N ASN A 14 12.95 -39.28 51.69
CA ASN A 14 11.53 -39.07 51.43
C ASN A 14 11.27 -37.75 50.71
N LYS A 15 11.91 -36.65 51.13
CA LYS A 15 11.72 -35.37 50.45
C LYS A 15 12.25 -35.38 49.01
N ARG A 16 13.32 -36.13 48.73
CA ARG A 16 13.78 -36.34 47.35
C ARG A 16 12.78 -37.15 46.53
N LEU A 17 12.19 -38.20 47.10
CA LEU A 17 11.13 -38.97 46.45
C LEU A 17 9.91 -38.11 46.13
N GLU A 18 9.47 -37.27 47.06
CA GLU A 18 8.35 -36.35 46.86
C GLU A 18 8.62 -35.37 45.71
N VAL A 19 9.81 -34.76 45.69
CA VAL A 19 10.17 -33.78 44.65
C VAL A 19 10.29 -34.44 43.28
N ALA A 20 11.00 -35.56 43.18
CA ALA A 20 11.14 -36.28 41.90
C ALA A 20 9.79 -36.82 41.42
N GLY A 21 8.96 -37.33 42.33
CA GLY A 21 7.59 -37.75 42.03
C GLY A 21 6.72 -36.60 41.51
N ASN A 22 6.80 -35.42 42.13
CA ASN A 22 6.09 -34.23 41.67
C ASN A 22 6.56 -33.75 40.29
N ASN A 23 7.88 -33.74 40.07
CA ASN A 23 8.46 -33.38 38.77
C ASN A 23 7.99 -34.34 37.67
N ILE A 24 8.01 -35.66 37.93
CA ILE A 24 7.54 -36.68 36.97
C ILE A 24 6.06 -36.50 36.67
N ALA A 25 5.23 -36.30 37.71
CA ALA A 25 3.79 -36.08 37.55
C ALA A 25 3.47 -34.86 36.68
N ASN A 26 4.29 -33.81 36.77
CA ASN A 26 4.13 -32.56 36.02
C ASN A 26 5.03 -32.44 34.78
N SER A 27 5.60 -33.56 34.30
CA SER A 27 6.42 -33.57 33.08
C SER A 27 5.64 -33.18 31.82
N GLY A 28 4.31 -33.39 31.80
CA GLY A 28 3.43 -32.97 30.70
C GLY A 28 2.78 -31.60 30.88
N THR A 29 3.00 -30.92 32.02
CA THR A 29 2.32 -29.66 32.34
C THR A 29 3.02 -28.49 31.65
N ILE A 30 2.26 -27.71 30.88
CA ILE A 30 2.74 -26.51 30.16
C ILE A 30 3.24 -25.48 31.17
N GLY A 31 4.44 -24.94 30.94
CA GLY A 31 5.05 -23.91 31.78
C GLY A 31 5.56 -24.38 33.13
N PHE A 32 5.51 -25.69 33.43
CA PHE A 32 6.00 -26.23 34.70
C PHE A 32 7.53 -26.11 34.84
N LYS A 33 7.97 -25.80 36.06
CA LYS A 33 9.38 -25.65 36.43
C LYS A 33 9.74 -26.72 37.45
N SER A 34 10.72 -27.55 37.11
CA SER A 34 11.24 -28.61 37.98
C SER A 34 11.76 -28.05 39.29
N SER A 35 11.42 -28.72 40.38
CA SER A 35 11.89 -28.39 41.71
C SER A 35 13.09 -29.25 42.10
N ARG A 36 13.97 -28.72 42.95
CA ARG A 36 15.08 -29.47 43.56
C ARG A 36 15.16 -29.22 45.06
N ALA A 37 15.19 -30.31 45.82
CA ALA A 37 15.49 -30.26 47.26
C ALA A 37 16.99 -30.10 47.50
N GLN A 38 17.38 -29.06 48.25
CA GLN A 38 18.76 -28.86 48.70
C GLN A 38 18.89 -29.21 50.18
N PHE A 39 19.99 -29.88 50.53
CA PHE A 39 20.22 -30.37 51.88
C PHE A 39 21.50 -29.77 52.45
N SER A 40 21.50 -29.53 53.75
CA SER A 40 22.66 -29.06 54.50
C SER A 40 22.97 -30.05 55.62
N ALA A 41 24.27 -30.29 55.86
CA ALA A 41 24.72 -31.12 56.97
C ALA A 41 24.47 -30.40 58.30
N LEU A 42 24.02 -31.16 59.30
CA LEU A 42 23.91 -30.70 60.67
C LEU A 42 25.21 -31.01 61.40
N TYR A 43 25.75 -30.01 62.10
CA TYR A 43 26.87 -30.18 63.02
C TYR A 43 26.40 -29.87 64.43
N SER A 44 26.57 -30.82 65.34
CA SER A 44 26.35 -30.57 66.76
C SER A 44 27.51 -29.72 67.28
N ALA A 45 27.25 -28.43 67.47
CA ALA A 45 28.18 -27.57 68.18
C ALA A 45 28.07 -27.89 69.68
N SER A 46 29.10 -28.54 70.24
CA SER A 46 29.24 -28.67 71.69
C SER A 46 29.39 -27.26 72.29
N GLN A 47 28.27 -26.66 72.70
CA GLN A 47 28.23 -25.43 73.49
C GLN A 47 28.83 -25.71 74.87
N LEU A 48 30.17 -25.88 74.98
CA LEU A 48 30.99 -25.76 76.21
C LEU A 48 32.43 -26.29 76.03
N GLY A 49 33.09 -26.01 74.89
CA GLY A 49 34.55 -26.07 74.77
C GLY A 49 35.12 -27.24 73.95
N SER A 50 36.01 -26.88 73.02
CA SER A 50 37.00 -27.70 72.29
C SER A 50 36.75 -29.21 72.14
N GLY A 51 35.69 -29.58 71.41
CA GLY A 51 35.58 -30.92 70.82
C GLY A 51 36.20 -30.95 69.42
N ARG A 52 37.46 -31.39 69.28
CA ARG A 52 38.12 -31.61 67.97
C ARG A 52 37.48 -32.75 67.12
N ASN A 53 36.47 -33.44 67.65
CA ASN A 53 35.82 -34.62 67.05
C ASN A 53 34.28 -34.49 67.03
N ALA A 54 33.73 -33.36 66.56
CA ALA A 54 32.28 -33.25 66.37
C ALA A 54 31.84 -34.16 65.22
N VAL A 55 31.16 -35.27 65.54
CA VAL A 55 30.53 -36.15 64.56
C VAL A 55 29.31 -35.44 63.99
N GLY A 56 29.09 -35.53 62.67
CA GLY A 56 27.92 -34.92 62.02
C GLY A 56 26.60 -35.46 62.59
N ASP A 57 25.63 -34.57 62.77
CA ASP A 57 24.33 -34.86 63.41
C ASP A 57 23.22 -35.14 62.38
N GLY A 58 23.63 -35.51 61.16
CA GLY A 58 22.72 -35.83 60.06
C GLY A 58 22.52 -34.70 59.07
N VAL A 59 21.35 -34.66 58.44
CA VAL A 59 21.03 -33.76 57.33
C VAL A 59 19.68 -33.10 57.52
N ARG A 60 19.52 -31.85 57.05
CA ARG A 60 18.21 -31.19 56.97
C ARG A 60 17.95 -30.62 55.59
N LEU A 61 16.68 -30.46 55.24
CA LEU A 61 16.28 -29.68 54.08
C LEU A 61 16.67 -28.21 54.31
N ALA A 62 17.50 -27.67 53.42
CA ALA A 62 17.93 -26.28 53.46
C ALA A 62 16.96 -25.38 52.70
N SER A 63 16.54 -25.81 51.52
CA SER A 63 15.62 -25.08 50.66
C SER A 63 15.02 -26.00 49.59
N MET A 64 13.92 -25.54 49.00
CA MET A 64 13.38 -26.05 47.74
C MET A 64 13.58 -24.97 46.69
N GLN A 65 14.35 -25.26 45.65
CA GLN A 65 14.63 -24.32 44.58
C GLN A 65 13.90 -24.72 43.31
N GLN A 66 13.38 -23.73 42.59
CA GLN A 66 12.76 -23.94 41.28
C GLN A 66 13.78 -23.71 40.18
N ASN A 67 13.81 -24.59 39.19
CA ASN A 67 14.63 -24.41 38.02
C ASN A 67 13.86 -23.58 36.99
N PHE A 68 14.15 -22.28 36.90
CA PHE A 68 13.49 -21.38 35.93
C PHE A 68 14.09 -21.41 34.52
N ASN A 69 15.00 -22.34 34.23
CA ASN A 69 15.51 -22.54 32.87
C ASN A 69 14.35 -22.86 31.90
N GLN A 70 14.54 -22.48 30.64
CA GLN A 70 13.55 -22.69 29.60
C GLN A 70 13.27 -24.18 29.40
N GLY A 71 11.98 -24.53 29.29
CA GLY A 71 11.52 -25.87 28.92
C GLY A 71 11.56 -26.12 27.42
N GLU A 72 11.07 -27.28 27.01
CA GLU A 72 11.01 -27.65 25.59
C GLU A 72 10.06 -26.72 24.81
N SER A 73 10.37 -26.51 23.53
CA SER A 73 9.52 -25.75 22.62
C SER A 73 8.40 -26.64 22.10
N MET A 74 7.15 -26.29 22.37
CA MET A 74 6.00 -26.94 21.77
C MET A 74 5.39 -26.02 20.72
N THR A 75 5.27 -26.48 19.48
CA THR A 75 4.46 -25.78 18.47
C THR A 75 2.99 -26.13 18.72
N THR A 76 2.14 -25.12 18.84
CA THR A 76 0.69 -25.33 18.92
C THR A 76 0.07 -25.10 17.54
N SER A 77 -1.03 -25.78 17.27
CA SER A 77 -1.84 -25.52 16.08
C SER A 77 -3.30 -25.48 16.53
N GLY A 78 -3.85 -24.27 16.72
CA GLY A 78 -5.28 -24.12 17.01
C GLY A 78 -5.67 -22.86 17.76
N ASN A 79 -4.85 -22.40 18.71
CA ASN A 79 -5.16 -21.22 19.52
C ASN A 79 -4.19 -20.06 19.20
N PRO A 80 -4.68 -18.95 18.63
CA PRO A 80 -3.84 -17.82 18.22
C PRO A 80 -3.26 -17.01 19.39
N LEU A 81 -3.72 -17.28 20.62
CA LEU A 81 -3.27 -16.61 21.85
C LEU A 81 -2.26 -17.46 22.63
N ASP A 82 -1.93 -18.65 22.14
CA ASP A 82 -0.85 -19.44 22.75
C ASP A 82 0.48 -18.73 22.51
N MET A 83 1.17 -18.45 23.60
CA MET A 83 2.41 -17.69 23.61
C MET A 83 3.48 -18.40 24.44
N ARG A 84 4.74 -18.29 24.02
CA ARG A 84 5.87 -18.66 24.88
C ARG A 84 6.87 -17.54 24.99
N ILE A 85 7.49 -17.42 26.16
CA ILE A 85 8.58 -16.50 26.41
C ILE A 85 9.87 -17.17 25.94
N GLN A 86 10.61 -16.55 25.03
CA GLN A 86 11.96 -16.95 24.68
C GLN A 86 12.95 -16.11 25.47
N GLY A 87 13.53 -16.68 26.53
CA GLY A 87 14.42 -15.99 27.46
C GLY A 87 13.81 -15.80 28.85
N ASN A 88 14.16 -14.68 29.49
CA ASN A 88 13.76 -14.36 30.87
C ASN A 88 12.41 -13.64 30.92
N GLY A 89 11.75 -13.70 32.08
CA GLY A 89 10.49 -13.01 32.34
C GLY A 89 9.34 -13.96 32.67
N PHE A 90 8.23 -13.38 33.11
CA PHE A 90 6.99 -14.10 33.42
C PHE A 90 5.82 -13.36 32.81
N PHE A 91 4.81 -14.09 32.32
CA PHE A 91 3.52 -13.50 32.04
C PHE A 91 2.92 -13.00 33.35
N VAL A 92 2.25 -11.85 33.28
CA VAL A 92 1.59 -11.23 34.43
C VAL A 92 0.11 -11.44 34.29
N VAL A 93 -0.54 -12.06 35.28
CA VAL A 93 -1.98 -12.31 35.30
C VAL A 93 -2.62 -11.70 36.53
N SER A 94 -3.84 -11.19 36.38
CA SER A 94 -4.69 -10.73 37.49
C SER A 94 -5.66 -11.86 37.86
N ASP A 95 -5.47 -12.41 39.06
CA ASP A 95 -6.26 -13.51 39.63
C ASP A 95 -7.09 -12.96 40.80
N GLY A 96 -8.37 -12.72 40.55
CA GLY A 96 -9.27 -12.12 41.55
C GLY A 96 -8.84 -10.71 42.01
N GLY A 97 -8.14 -9.96 41.15
CA GLY A 97 -7.60 -8.63 41.45
C GLY A 97 -6.21 -8.62 42.08
N SER A 98 -5.66 -9.79 42.42
CA SER A 98 -4.27 -9.93 42.86
C SER A 98 -3.37 -10.35 41.71
N LEU A 99 -2.14 -9.83 41.64
CA LEU A 99 -1.21 -10.23 40.59
C LEU A 99 -0.56 -11.59 40.90
N ALA A 100 -0.48 -12.41 39.86
CA ALA A 100 0.30 -13.64 39.84
C ALA A 100 1.14 -13.69 38.57
N TYR A 101 2.16 -14.52 38.61
CA TYR A 101 3.19 -14.64 37.58
C TYR A 101 3.23 -16.07 37.09
N THR A 102 3.31 -16.27 35.78
CA THR A 102 3.34 -17.62 35.20
C THR A 102 4.26 -17.71 33.99
N ARG A 103 4.72 -18.93 33.71
CA ARG A 103 5.40 -19.31 32.47
C ARG A 103 4.49 -20.06 31.52
N ALA A 104 3.33 -20.51 31.99
CA ALA A 104 2.32 -21.12 31.14
C ALA A 104 1.69 -20.04 30.26
N GLY A 105 1.82 -20.18 28.96
CA GLY A 105 1.25 -19.22 28.01
C GLY A 105 0.11 -19.80 27.17
N ALA A 106 -0.58 -20.81 27.69
CA ALA A 106 -1.83 -21.30 27.12
C ALA A 106 -2.95 -20.36 27.51
N PHE A 107 -3.22 -19.37 26.65
CA PHE A 107 -4.25 -18.36 26.88
C PHE A 107 -5.45 -18.56 25.97
N LEU A 108 -6.62 -18.25 26.49
CA LEU A 108 -7.90 -18.30 25.80
C LEU A 108 -8.61 -16.96 25.94
N LYS A 109 -9.66 -16.79 25.14
CA LYS A 109 -10.58 -15.66 25.28
C LYS A 109 -11.78 -16.09 26.12
N ASP A 110 -12.13 -15.34 27.16
CA ASP A 110 -13.35 -15.58 27.92
C ASP A 110 -14.62 -14.99 27.25
N ALA A 111 -15.77 -15.13 27.91
CA ALA A 111 -17.05 -14.61 27.43
C ALA A 111 -17.13 -13.08 27.44
N ALA A 112 -16.32 -12.42 28.28
CA ALA A 112 -16.18 -10.97 28.33
C ALA A 112 -15.04 -10.45 27.42
N ASN A 113 -14.47 -11.33 26.59
CA ASN A 113 -13.35 -11.07 25.69
C ASN A 113 -12.00 -10.79 26.37
N PHE A 114 -11.83 -11.05 27.66
CA PHE A 114 -10.51 -10.99 28.30
C PHE A 114 -9.64 -12.16 27.84
N VAL A 115 -8.34 -11.90 27.73
CA VAL A 115 -7.33 -12.94 27.55
C VAL A 115 -7.06 -13.56 28.91
N VAL A 116 -7.39 -14.83 29.08
CA VAL A 116 -7.32 -15.55 30.36
C VAL A 116 -6.48 -16.82 30.25
N ASP A 117 -5.79 -17.18 31.32
CA ASP A 117 -5.15 -18.50 31.43
C ASP A 117 -6.17 -19.61 31.78
N SER A 118 -5.71 -20.85 31.85
CA SER A 118 -6.55 -22.02 32.20
C SER A 118 -7.17 -21.96 33.60
N GLU A 119 -6.64 -21.13 34.49
CA GLU A 119 -7.12 -20.92 35.86
C GLU A 119 -8.03 -19.67 35.96
N GLY A 120 -8.33 -19.00 34.84
CA GLY A 120 -9.21 -17.82 34.78
C GLY A 120 -8.54 -16.49 35.13
N GLY A 121 -7.23 -16.46 35.33
CA GLY A 121 -6.47 -15.23 35.56
C GLY A 121 -6.32 -14.42 34.28
N ARG A 122 -6.57 -13.12 34.35
CA ARG A 122 -6.57 -12.22 33.18
C ARG A 122 -5.16 -11.73 32.87
N LEU A 123 -4.69 -11.98 31.65
CA LEU A 123 -3.39 -11.51 31.18
C LEU A 123 -3.34 -9.97 31.22
N GLN A 124 -2.26 -9.45 31.78
CA GLN A 124 -2.03 -8.02 31.91
C GLN A 124 -1.23 -7.48 30.73
N GLY A 125 -1.46 -6.21 30.42
CA GLY A 125 -0.74 -5.51 29.37
C GLY A 125 -1.10 -4.05 29.24
N TYR A 126 -0.73 -3.47 28.10
CA TYR A 126 -1.11 -2.12 27.68
C TYR A 126 -2.23 -2.20 26.64
N ALA A 127 -3.33 -1.46 26.84
CA ALA A 127 -4.42 -1.41 25.88
C ALA A 127 -4.07 -0.55 24.65
N ALA A 128 -4.65 -0.91 23.51
CA ALA A 128 -4.69 -0.04 22.34
C ALA A 128 -5.86 0.96 22.43
N ASN A 129 -5.73 2.13 21.80
CA ASN A 129 -6.89 2.99 21.53
C ASN A 129 -7.69 2.51 20.31
N GLU A 130 -8.76 3.24 19.95
CA GLU A 130 -9.58 2.93 18.77
C GLU A 130 -8.79 2.93 17.46
N GLN A 131 -7.70 3.70 17.39
CA GLN A 131 -6.80 3.79 16.24
C GLN A 131 -5.72 2.70 16.21
N GLY A 132 -5.66 1.83 17.22
CA GLY A 132 -4.65 0.76 17.32
C GLY A 132 -3.30 1.22 17.90
N GLU A 133 -3.21 2.39 18.51
CA GLU A 133 -2.01 2.87 19.18
C GLU A 133 -1.94 2.34 20.62
N ILE A 134 -0.80 1.79 21.02
CA ILE A 134 -0.61 1.20 22.35
C ILE A 134 -0.33 2.30 23.39
N LYS A 135 -1.17 2.38 24.44
CA LYS A 135 -0.98 3.29 25.57
C LYS A 135 -0.06 2.68 26.63
N ARG A 136 1.26 2.82 26.43
CA ARG A 136 2.26 2.36 27.40
C ARG A 136 2.17 3.14 28.71
N GLY A 137 2.47 2.47 29.82
CA GLY A 137 2.52 3.04 31.17
C GLY A 137 1.26 2.81 32.02
N LEU A 138 0.11 2.50 31.42
CA LEU A 138 -1.10 2.11 32.16
C LEU A 138 -1.41 0.63 31.96
N ARG A 139 -1.07 -0.18 32.97
CA ARG A 139 -1.40 -1.60 32.98
C ARG A 139 -2.90 -1.82 33.13
N THR A 140 -3.44 -2.75 32.35
CA THR A 140 -4.84 -3.18 32.38
C THR A 140 -4.96 -4.67 32.05
N ASP A 141 -6.12 -5.24 32.33
CA ASP A 141 -6.52 -6.54 31.78
C ASP A 141 -6.58 -6.42 30.26
N LEU A 142 -5.91 -7.33 29.54
CA LEU A 142 -5.98 -7.38 28.09
C LEU A 142 -7.32 -7.95 27.66
N GLN A 143 -8.02 -7.16 26.85
CA GLN A 143 -9.32 -7.49 26.31
C GLN A 143 -9.25 -7.43 24.78
N ILE A 144 -9.74 -8.49 24.12
CA ILE A 144 -9.82 -8.55 22.67
C ILE A 144 -11.04 -7.76 22.24
N ASP A 145 -10.80 -6.67 21.53
CA ASP A 145 -11.84 -5.93 20.84
C ASP A 145 -12.33 -6.76 19.65
N THR A 146 -13.45 -7.46 19.83
CA THR A 146 -14.12 -8.25 18.77
C THR A 146 -15.07 -7.39 17.95
N SER A 147 -15.09 -6.06 18.13
CA SER A 147 -15.95 -5.21 17.34
C SER A 147 -15.58 -5.31 15.86
N ASN A 148 -16.60 -5.29 15.01
CA ASN A 148 -16.37 -5.19 13.58
C ASN A 148 -15.76 -3.82 13.28
N VAL A 149 -14.79 -3.80 12.37
CA VAL A 149 -14.34 -2.52 11.84
C VAL A 149 -15.45 -1.98 10.94
N SER A 150 -15.95 -0.80 11.28
CA SER A 150 -16.96 -0.11 10.47
C SER A 150 -16.38 0.27 9.11
N ALA A 151 -17.25 0.40 8.11
CA ALA A 151 -16.85 0.94 6.82
C ALA A 151 -16.31 2.37 6.97
N ARG A 152 -15.37 2.73 6.12
CA ARG A 152 -14.80 4.08 6.05
C ARG A 152 -14.89 4.56 4.61
N ALA A 153 -15.65 5.64 4.42
CA ALA A 153 -15.64 6.36 3.15
C ALA A 153 -14.22 6.83 2.83
N THR A 154 -13.83 6.70 1.58
CA THR A 154 -12.52 7.17 1.11
C THR A 154 -12.42 8.67 1.32
N THR A 155 -11.29 9.12 1.86
CA THR A 155 -10.94 10.54 2.01
C THR A 155 -9.68 10.89 1.25
N ARG A 156 -8.85 9.91 0.90
CA ARG A 156 -7.59 10.12 0.18
C ARG A 156 -7.27 8.96 -0.76
N VAL A 157 -6.83 9.32 -1.97
CA VAL A 157 -6.22 8.44 -2.96
C VAL A 157 -4.86 9.04 -3.30
N ALA A 158 -3.75 8.37 -2.98
CA ALA A 158 -2.40 8.88 -3.25
C ALA A 158 -1.70 8.02 -4.30
N GLU A 159 -1.14 8.66 -5.33
CA GLU A 159 -0.61 7.97 -6.51
C GLU A 159 0.75 8.49 -6.93
N ASN A 160 1.65 7.56 -7.26
CA ASN A 160 2.96 7.87 -7.81
C ASN A 160 2.99 7.43 -9.28
N ILE A 161 2.86 8.39 -10.20
CA ILE A 161 2.68 8.14 -11.64
C ILE A 161 3.79 8.79 -12.45
N ASN A 162 4.34 8.04 -13.40
CA ASN A 162 5.07 8.57 -14.55
C ASN A 162 4.14 8.59 -15.77
N LEU A 163 4.05 9.71 -16.45
CA LEU A 163 3.40 9.82 -17.77
C LEU A 163 4.46 9.84 -18.87
N ASP A 164 4.20 9.13 -19.97
CA ASP A 164 5.16 8.99 -21.06
C ASP A 164 5.29 10.29 -21.90
N ALA A 165 6.43 10.95 -21.74
CA ALA A 165 6.80 12.14 -22.48
C ALA A 165 6.92 11.93 -23.99
N SER A 166 7.11 10.70 -24.47
CA SER A 166 7.27 10.37 -25.88
C SER A 166 5.97 10.15 -26.63
N LEU A 167 4.84 9.95 -25.92
CA LEU A 167 3.55 9.75 -26.57
C LEU A 167 3.21 10.95 -27.48
N PRO A 168 2.65 10.72 -28.67
CA PRO A 168 2.17 11.81 -29.50
C PRO A 168 1.05 12.56 -28.76
N SER A 169 1.02 13.89 -28.90
CA SER A 169 -0.15 14.66 -28.46
C SER A 169 -1.37 14.25 -29.29
N LEU A 170 -2.53 14.18 -28.64
CA LEU A 170 -3.81 13.97 -29.32
C LEU A 170 -4.35 15.27 -29.96
N ALA A 171 -3.79 16.42 -29.60
CA ALA A 171 -4.09 17.69 -30.26
C ALA A 171 -3.58 17.66 -31.70
N ARG A 172 -4.50 17.79 -32.66
CA ARG A 172 -4.21 17.66 -34.10
C ARG A 172 -4.67 18.87 -34.88
N LEU A 173 -3.93 19.22 -35.93
CA LEU A 173 -4.36 20.26 -36.86
C LEU A 173 -5.66 19.81 -37.55
N PRO A 174 -6.62 20.72 -37.77
CA PRO A 174 -7.77 20.47 -38.64
C PRO A 174 -7.31 20.07 -40.04
N VAL A 175 -8.11 19.24 -40.71
CA VAL A 175 -7.91 18.97 -42.14
C VAL A 175 -8.24 20.26 -42.90
N PHE A 176 -7.34 20.68 -43.79
CA PHE A 176 -7.57 21.88 -44.59
C PHE A 176 -8.82 21.75 -45.46
N ASP A 177 -9.72 22.72 -45.35
CA ASP A 177 -10.92 22.87 -46.18
C ASP A 177 -11.04 24.33 -46.63
N PRO A 178 -10.92 24.64 -47.93
CA PRO A 178 -11.02 26.02 -48.42
C PRO A 178 -12.39 26.67 -48.15
N ALA A 179 -13.43 25.88 -47.87
CA ALA A 179 -14.76 26.38 -47.53
C ALA A 179 -14.95 26.68 -46.04
N ASP A 180 -14.03 26.22 -45.17
CA ASP A 180 -14.09 26.44 -43.72
C ASP A 180 -12.97 27.38 -43.24
N PRO A 181 -13.28 28.65 -42.91
CA PRO A 181 -12.32 29.60 -42.36
C PRO A 181 -11.60 29.16 -41.08
N ALA A 182 -12.12 28.17 -40.34
CA ALA A 182 -11.45 27.63 -39.16
C ALA A 182 -10.25 26.73 -39.50
N THR A 183 -10.06 26.38 -40.77
CA THR A 183 -8.99 25.46 -41.20
C THR A 183 -7.77 26.16 -41.81
N TYR A 184 -7.80 27.50 -41.92
CA TYR A 184 -6.65 28.30 -42.34
C TYR A 184 -6.51 29.59 -41.54
N THR A 185 -5.28 30.10 -41.44
CA THR A 185 -4.98 31.33 -40.71
C THR A 185 -5.05 32.55 -41.62
N ARG A 186 -4.77 32.37 -42.92
CA ARG A 186 -4.79 33.45 -43.90
C ARG A 186 -5.10 32.91 -45.29
N VAL A 187 -5.75 33.72 -46.13
CA VAL A 187 -5.99 33.43 -47.55
C VAL A 187 -5.77 34.69 -48.38
N VAL A 188 -5.16 34.54 -49.55
CA VAL A 188 -5.08 35.58 -50.57
C VAL A 188 -5.53 35.06 -51.92
N GLY A 189 -6.39 35.83 -52.58
CA GLY A 189 -6.91 35.53 -53.90
C GLY A 189 -6.45 36.58 -54.92
N ARG A 190 -6.27 36.17 -56.17
CA ARG A 190 -6.13 37.08 -57.31
C ARG A 190 -6.64 36.42 -58.59
N THR A 191 -6.99 37.24 -59.56
CA THR A 191 -7.31 36.76 -60.91
C THR A 191 -6.02 36.49 -61.68
N ILE A 192 -5.95 35.34 -62.33
CA ILE A 192 -4.96 35.02 -63.37
C ILE A 192 -5.69 34.72 -64.66
N GLN A 193 -5.04 34.89 -65.79
CA GLN A 193 -5.63 34.59 -67.10
C GLN A 193 -4.89 33.41 -67.73
N ASP A 194 -5.62 32.49 -68.34
CA ASP A 194 -5.00 31.45 -69.16
C ASP A 194 -4.54 32.00 -70.53
N ALA A 195 -3.81 31.20 -71.31
CA ALA A 195 -3.35 31.61 -72.64
C ALA A 195 -4.37 31.31 -73.77
N GLY A 196 -5.54 30.74 -73.44
CA GLY A 196 -6.40 30.05 -74.40
C GLY A 196 -5.76 28.79 -74.99
N SER A 197 -6.44 28.11 -75.90
CA SER A 197 -5.92 26.92 -76.58
C SER A 197 -6.33 26.81 -78.04
N GLY A 198 -5.51 26.16 -78.88
CA GLY A 198 -5.81 25.89 -80.29
C GLY A 198 -5.57 27.07 -81.26
N ALA A 199 -5.88 26.85 -82.54
CA ALA A 199 -5.81 27.86 -83.61
C ALA A 199 -7.00 27.68 -84.57
N GLY A 200 -7.54 28.78 -85.10
CA GLY A 200 -8.69 28.74 -86.03
C GLY A 200 -10.04 28.54 -85.33
N ALA A 201 -11.01 27.92 -86.01
CA ALA A 201 -12.41 27.80 -85.54
C ALA A 201 -12.62 26.93 -84.28
N THR A 202 -11.56 26.27 -83.78
CA THR A 202 -11.55 25.47 -82.55
C THR A 202 -10.76 26.14 -81.42
N ALA A 203 -10.42 27.42 -81.55
CA ALA A 203 -9.69 28.15 -80.52
C ALA A 203 -10.59 28.41 -79.30
N VAL A 204 -10.10 28.05 -78.12
CA VAL A 204 -10.69 28.44 -76.84
C VAL A 204 -10.07 29.80 -76.46
N PRO A 205 -10.87 30.87 -76.28
CA PRO A 205 -10.36 32.18 -75.90
C PRO A 205 -9.76 32.12 -74.49
N ALA A 206 -8.91 33.10 -74.19
CA ALA A 206 -8.33 33.21 -72.86
C ALA A 206 -9.43 33.47 -71.81
N ALA A 207 -9.35 32.76 -70.69
CA ALA A 207 -10.31 32.84 -69.59
C ALA A 207 -9.66 33.33 -68.29
N ASP A 208 -10.45 34.02 -67.48
CA ASP A 208 -10.06 34.49 -66.16
C ASP A 208 -10.33 33.40 -65.12
N HIS A 209 -9.35 33.16 -64.25
CA HIS A 209 -9.39 32.15 -63.20
C HIS A 209 -9.03 32.75 -61.84
N GLU A 210 -9.67 32.29 -60.78
CA GLU A 210 -9.42 32.69 -59.41
C GLU A 210 -8.32 31.82 -58.78
N LEU A 211 -7.13 32.39 -58.64
CA LEU A 211 -6.02 31.76 -57.91
C LEU A 211 -6.11 32.12 -56.42
N LYS A 212 -6.21 31.12 -55.55
CA LYS A 212 -6.15 31.29 -54.09
C LYS A 212 -4.94 30.58 -53.48
N GLN A 213 -4.22 31.30 -52.63
CA GLN A 213 -3.18 30.78 -51.75
C GLN A 213 -3.68 30.85 -50.31
N TYR A 214 -3.78 29.71 -49.66
CA TYR A 214 -4.16 29.60 -48.25
C TYR A 214 -2.92 29.29 -47.43
N PHE A 215 -2.83 29.87 -46.25
CA PHE A 215 -1.75 29.69 -45.31
C PHE A 215 -2.32 29.20 -43.98
N VAL A 216 -1.67 28.21 -43.40
CA VAL A 216 -1.95 27.67 -42.07
C VAL A 216 -0.69 27.84 -41.24
N LYS A 217 -0.69 28.73 -40.25
CA LYS A 217 0.44 28.86 -39.32
C LYS A 217 0.44 27.67 -38.36
N THR A 218 1.46 26.82 -38.47
CA THR A 218 1.60 25.56 -37.72
C THR A 218 2.66 25.65 -36.62
N GLY A 219 3.47 26.70 -36.59
CA GLY A 219 4.41 27.02 -35.52
C GLY A 219 4.83 28.48 -35.60
N ASP A 220 5.65 28.95 -34.66
CA ASP A 220 6.10 30.35 -34.60
C ASP A 220 6.79 30.83 -35.89
N SER A 221 7.45 29.91 -36.60
CA SER A 221 8.12 30.18 -37.89
C SER A 221 7.81 29.11 -38.93
N GLN A 222 6.65 28.45 -38.82
CA GLN A 222 6.25 27.37 -39.71
C GLN A 222 4.83 27.55 -40.23
N TRP A 223 4.65 27.33 -41.54
CA TRP A 223 3.38 27.44 -42.22
C TRP A 223 3.17 26.30 -43.21
N SER A 224 1.92 25.92 -43.49
CA SER A 224 1.55 25.17 -44.67
C SER A 224 0.88 26.09 -45.68
N MET A 225 1.36 26.09 -46.93
CA MET A 225 0.75 26.81 -48.04
C MET A 225 -0.03 25.84 -48.93
N TYR A 226 -1.27 26.18 -49.23
CA TYR A 226 -2.16 25.45 -50.13
C TYR A 226 -2.54 26.32 -51.33
N VAL A 227 -2.52 25.74 -52.53
CA VAL A 227 -2.83 26.46 -53.77
C VAL A 227 -3.97 25.78 -54.51
N LEU A 228 -5.00 26.57 -54.84
CA LEU A 228 -6.14 26.18 -55.65
C LEU A 228 -6.38 27.23 -56.73
N ILE A 229 -6.87 26.77 -57.89
CA ILE A 229 -7.37 27.64 -58.96
C ILE A 229 -8.83 27.25 -59.22
N ASP A 230 -9.74 28.21 -59.09
CA ASP A 230 -11.20 28.00 -59.14
C ASP A 230 -11.70 26.91 -58.18
N GLY A 231 -11.04 26.77 -57.02
CA GLY A 231 -11.34 25.72 -56.05
C GLY A 231 -10.87 24.31 -56.45
N ARG A 232 -10.12 24.17 -57.55
CA ARG A 232 -9.57 22.90 -58.06
C ARG A 232 -8.06 22.82 -57.92
N ASN A 233 -7.55 21.59 -57.96
CA ASN A 233 -6.10 21.34 -58.01
C ASN A 233 -5.54 21.96 -59.31
N PRO A 234 -4.51 22.82 -59.22
CA PRO A 234 -3.93 23.47 -60.39
C PRO A 234 -3.40 22.54 -61.50
N VAL A 235 -3.04 21.29 -61.22
CA VAL A 235 -2.46 20.37 -62.22
C VAL A 235 -3.34 19.18 -62.54
N ASP A 236 -4.42 18.99 -61.77
CA ASP A 236 -5.47 18.01 -62.02
C ASP A 236 -6.85 18.65 -61.74
N PRO A 237 -7.45 19.32 -62.73
CA PRO A 237 -8.70 20.07 -62.52
C PRO A 237 -9.90 19.23 -62.08
N ASN A 238 -9.83 17.90 -62.20
CA ASN A 238 -10.87 16.99 -61.69
C ASN A 238 -10.77 16.78 -60.17
N SER A 239 -9.63 17.13 -59.57
CA SER A 239 -9.37 17.00 -58.13
C SER A 239 -9.63 18.32 -57.39
N VAL A 240 -10.13 18.21 -56.17
CA VAL A 240 -10.23 19.34 -55.21
C VAL A 240 -9.07 19.34 -54.21
N ALA A 241 -8.19 18.34 -54.25
CA ALA A 241 -7.05 18.28 -53.34
C ALA A 241 -6.05 19.37 -53.71
N PRO A 242 -5.73 20.34 -52.84
CA PRO A 242 -4.82 21.43 -53.17
C PRO A 242 -3.38 20.94 -53.41
N LEU A 243 -2.60 21.74 -54.14
CA LEU A 243 -1.14 21.61 -54.04
C LEU A 243 -0.68 22.15 -52.68
N GLN A 244 0.24 21.44 -52.02
CA GLN A 244 0.68 21.78 -50.66
C GLN A 244 2.21 21.77 -50.54
N VAL A 245 2.74 22.78 -49.84
CA VAL A 245 4.12 22.78 -49.33
C VAL A 245 4.15 23.27 -47.88
N THR A 246 5.07 22.73 -47.10
CA THR A 246 5.41 23.27 -45.78
C THR A 246 6.54 24.27 -45.93
N LEU A 247 6.42 25.40 -45.24
CA LEU A 247 7.32 26.54 -45.28
C LEU A 247 7.88 26.76 -43.87
N GLU A 248 9.18 26.98 -43.76
CA GLU A 248 9.85 27.29 -42.50
C GLU A 248 10.76 28.50 -42.69
N GLN A 249 10.51 29.56 -41.92
CA GLN A 249 11.33 30.75 -41.92
C GLN A 249 12.44 30.62 -40.89
N ARG A 250 13.70 30.73 -41.35
CA ARG A 250 14.86 30.66 -40.46
C ARG A 250 15.11 32.03 -39.81
N PRO A 251 15.81 32.08 -38.65
CA PRO A 251 16.12 33.34 -37.97
C PRO A 251 16.90 34.35 -38.82
N ASN A 252 17.65 33.88 -39.83
CA ASN A 252 18.38 34.74 -40.77
C ASN A 252 17.50 35.29 -41.91
N GLY A 253 16.18 35.05 -41.88
CA GLY A 253 15.21 35.48 -42.87
C GLY A 253 15.05 34.55 -44.08
N SER A 254 15.91 33.54 -44.23
CA SER A 254 15.81 32.59 -45.36
C SER A 254 14.66 31.61 -45.19
N LEU A 255 14.04 31.20 -46.30
CA LEU A 255 12.89 30.30 -46.32
C LEU A 255 13.30 28.88 -46.74
N SER A 256 13.06 27.88 -45.90
CA SER A 256 13.10 26.47 -46.31
C SER A 256 11.70 25.97 -46.65
N TYR A 257 11.63 24.94 -47.50
CA TYR A 257 10.37 24.27 -47.82
C TYR A 257 10.53 22.76 -47.95
N SER A 258 9.44 22.03 -47.72
CA SER A 258 9.35 20.58 -47.86
C SER A 258 7.95 20.16 -48.31
N GLY A 259 7.78 18.92 -48.79
CA GLY A 259 6.49 18.39 -49.28
C GLY A 259 6.45 18.13 -50.80
N ASN A 260 5.24 18.02 -51.37
CA ASN A 260 5.03 17.71 -52.79
C ASN A 260 5.30 18.94 -53.68
N SER A 261 6.57 19.24 -53.90
CA SER A 261 7.04 20.44 -54.60
C SER A 261 7.21 20.26 -56.11
N GLN A 262 6.68 19.19 -56.72
CA GLN A 262 6.89 18.92 -58.14
C GLN A 262 6.36 20.06 -59.05
N HIS A 263 5.30 20.73 -58.59
CA HIS A 263 4.65 21.82 -59.32
C HIS A 263 4.82 23.19 -58.65
N LEU A 264 5.45 23.25 -57.48
CA LEU A 264 5.67 24.48 -56.72
C LEU A 264 7.18 24.66 -56.51
N ARG A 265 7.77 25.60 -57.26
CA ARG A 265 9.20 25.88 -57.22
C ARG A 265 9.48 27.18 -56.47
N LYS A 266 10.39 27.15 -55.49
CA LYS A 266 10.89 28.36 -54.86
C LYS A 266 11.75 29.18 -55.85
N ILE A 267 11.41 30.45 -56.05
CA ILE A 267 12.16 31.40 -56.88
C ILE A 267 13.08 32.26 -56.01
N SER A 268 12.56 32.73 -54.87
CA SER A 268 13.28 33.51 -53.86
C SER A 268 12.74 33.23 -52.46
N ASP A 269 13.26 33.87 -51.42
CA ASP A 269 12.69 33.79 -50.06
C ASP A 269 11.29 34.43 -49.96
N THR A 270 10.84 35.14 -50.99
CA THR A 270 9.56 35.84 -51.01
C THR A 270 8.65 35.44 -52.18
N GLU A 271 9.05 34.46 -53.00
CA GLU A 271 8.29 34.08 -54.19
C GLU A 271 8.44 32.59 -54.53
N PHE A 272 7.29 31.97 -54.81
CA PHE A 272 7.18 30.68 -55.46
C PHE A 272 6.69 30.83 -56.90
N ALA A 273 6.81 29.77 -57.68
CA ALA A 273 6.26 29.65 -59.01
C ALA A 273 5.51 28.33 -59.14
N LEU A 274 4.26 28.40 -59.61
CA LEU A 274 3.47 27.25 -60.03
C LEU A 274 3.83 26.87 -61.47
N GLN A 275 4.07 25.58 -61.70
CA GLN A 275 4.44 25.03 -63.00
C GLN A 275 3.45 23.95 -63.46
N GLY A 276 3.12 23.96 -64.75
CA GLY A 276 2.26 22.95 -65.37
C GLY A 276 0.78 23.10 -65.03
N TRP A 277 0.33 24.32 -64.68
CA TRP A 277 -1.09 24.62 -64.48
C TRP A 277 -1.90 24.19 -65.70
N ARG A 278 -3.01 23.48 -65.46
CA ARG A 278 -3.98 23.08 -66.49
C ARG A 278 -5.26 23.90 -66.32
N PRO A 279 -5.54 24.87 -67.19
CA PRO A 279 -6.78 25.62 -67.15
C PRO A 279 -7.97 24.69 -67.43
N ALA A 280 -9.07 24.95 -66.75
CA ALA A 280 -10.31 24.21 -66.91
C ALA A 280 -11.48 25.12 -66.61
N GLU A 281 -12.62 24.81 -67.21
CA GLU A 281 -13.88 25.53 -66.99
C GLU A 281 -14.99 24.54 -66.66
N GLU A 282 -15.99 25.01 -65.92
CA GLU A 282 -17.17 24.22 -65.63
C GLU A 282 -18.16 24.29 -66.81
N VAL A 283 -18.35 23.16 -67.49
CA VAL A 283 -19.30 23.02 -68.60
C VAL A 283 -20.37 22.02 -68.19
N ASN A 284 -21.62 22.47 -68.06
CA ASN A 284 -22.77 21.64 -67.66
C ASN A 284 -22.56 20.89 -66.32
N GLY A 285 -21.90 21.49 -65.35
CA GLY A 285 -21.64 20.89 -64.03
C GLY A 285 -20.47 19.91 -63.98
N ALA A 286 -19.71 19.77 -65.07
CA ALA A 286 -18.48 18.99 -65.12
C ALA A 286 -17.29 19.91 -65.44
N TRP A 287 -16.18 19.71 -64.74
CA TRP A 287 -14.94 20.43 -65.03
C TRP A 287 -14.27 19.84 -66.25
N VAL A 288 -14.05 20.66 -67.27
CA VAL A 288 -13.45 20.28 -68.55
C VAL A 288 -12.15 21.05 -68.73
N SER A 289 -11.05 20.33 -68.92
CA SER A 289 -9.73 20.93 -69.18
C SER A 289 -9.73 21.66 -70.53
N ASN A 290 -9.24 22.90 -70.57
CA ASN A 290 -9.15 23.74 -71.78
C ASN A 290 -8.08 23.23 -72.78
N GLY A 291 -7.38 22.13 -72.48
CA GLY A 291 -6.41 21.48 -73.35
C GLY A 291 -5.08 21.21 -72.67
N ALA A 292 -3.98 21.62 -73.31
CA ALA A 292 -2.62 21.46 -72.78
C ALA A 292 -2.38 22.36 -71.55
N ALA A 293 -1.34 22.03 -70.76
CA ALA A 293 -0.92 22.89 -69.66
C ALA A 293 -0.59 24.30 -70.20
N ASN A 294 -0.96 25.33 -69.43
CA ASN A 294 -0.66 26.71 -69.77
C ASN A 294 0.85 26.92 -69.86
N GLY A 295 1.29 27.66 -70.88
CA GLY A 295 2.71 27.93 -71.13
C GLY A 295 3.29 28.88 -70.08
N GLY A 296 4.40 28.49 -69.47
CA GLY A 296 5.14 29.33 -68.51
C GLY A 296 4.81 29.04 -67.04
N THR A 297 5.22 29.94 -66.16
CA THR A 297 5.07 29.79 -64.71
C THR A 297 4.13 30.85 -64.14
N VAL A 298 3.24 30.46 -63.23
CA VAL A 298 2.40 31.42 -62.49
C VAL A 298 3.13 31.83 -61.22
N SER A 299 3.42 33.12 -61.06
CA SER A 299 4.07 33.67 -59.84
C SER A 299 3.19 33.46 -58.60
N LEU A 300 3.76 33.08 -57.48
CA LEU A 300 3.10 32.87 -56.19
C LEU A 300 3.83 33.72 -55.13
N PRO A 301 3.55 35.03 -55.07
CA PRO A 301 4.25 35.91 -54.16
C PRO A 301 3.86 35.62 -52.71
N LEU A 302 4.87 35.57 -51.83
CA LEU A 302 4.71 35.51 -50.37
C LEU A 302 4.71 36.90 -49.74
N ASN A 303 4.93 37.95 -50.55
CA ASN A 303 4.79 39.35 -50.17
C ASN A 303 4.16 40.14 -51.34
N ASN A 304 3.28 41.10 -51.04
CA ASN A 304 2.72 41.99 -52.08
C ASN A 304 3.21 43.44 -51.94
N GLY A 305 4.34 43.65 -51.26
CA GLY A 305 4.95 44.96 -51.00
C GLY A 305 4.42 45.68 -49.76
N SER A 306 3.21 45.38 -49.26
CA SER A 306 2.67 45.93 -48.00
C SER A 306 2.23 44.88 -46.99
N ILE A 307 1.97 43.65 -47.43
CA ILE A 307 1.51 42.53 -46.60
C ILE A 307 2.46 41.34 -46.82
N SER A 308 2.98 40.79 -45.72
CA SER A 308 3.62 39.48 -45.71
C SER A 308 2.55 38.40 -45.59
N MET A 309 2.65 37.34 -46.40
CA MET A 309 1.77 36.16 -46.28
C MET A 309 2.25 35.20 -45.19
N LEU A 310 3.50 35.35 -44.76
CA LEU A 310 4.09 34.68 -43.59
C LEU A 310 4.22 35.72 -42.47
N ASP A 311 3.11 36.01 -41.80
CA ASP A 311 3.06 37.04 -40.75
C ASP A 311 3.30 36.41 -39.36
N PRO A 312 4.36 36.79 -38.63
CA PRO A 312 4.57 36.36 -37.25
C PRO A 312 3.44 36.77 -36.30
N GLY A 313 2.64 37.79 -36.65
CA GLY A 313 1.46 38.21 -35.90
C GLY A 313 0.22 37.32 -36.10
N ASP A 314 0.18 36.45 -37.12
CA ASP A 314 -0.94 35.53 -37.31
C ASP A 314 -1.09 34.60 -36.10
N ALA A 315 -2.34 34.32 -35.72
CA ALA A 315 -2.63 33.34 -34.69
C ALA A 315 -2.12 31.95 -35.13
N LEU A 316 -1.57 31.19 -34.18
CA LEU A 316 -1.25 29.78 -34.42
C LEU A 316 -2.55 29.01 -34.66
N MET A 317 -2.56 28.09 -35.61
CA MET A 317 -3.73 27.25 -35.88
C MET A 317 -4.07 26.42 -34.64
N ASP A 318 -5.34 26.51 -34.20
CA ASP A 318 -5.86 25.74 -33.09
C ASP A 318 -5.74 24.24 -33.37
N ARG A 319 -5.32 23.48 -32.36
CA ARG A 319 -5.19 22.03 -32.42
C ARG A 319 -6.21 21.40 -31.49
N PRO A 320 -7.46 21.19 -31.93
CA PRO A 320 -8.47 20.58 -31.08
C PRO A 320 -8.04 19.16 -30.70
N VAL A 321 -8.24 18.84 -29.43
CA VAL A 321 -8.17 17.48 -28.90
C VAL A 321 -9.48 16.77 -29.24
N PRO A 322 -9.48 15.48 -29.61
CA PRO A 322 -10.69 14.70 -29.76
C PRO A 322 -11.61 14.83 -28.54
N ALA A 323 -12.92 14.83 -28.76
CA ALA A 323 -13.87 14.73 -27.66
C ALA A 323 -13.58 13.45 -26.87
N PHE A 324 -13.53 13.56 -25.55
CA PHE A 324 -13.24 12.45 -24.67
C PHE A 324 -14.37 11.42 -24.70
N ASP A 325 -14.02 10.16 -24.91
CA ASP A 325 -14.93 9.00 -24.80
C ASP A 325 -14.21 7.88 -24.04
N PRO A 326 -14.66 7.50 -22.83
CA PRO A 326 -13.99 6.46 -22.04
C PRO A 326 -14.00 5.08 -22.70
N SER A 327 -14.81 4.87 -23.74
CA SER A 327 -14.90 3.62 -24.52
C SER A 327 -14.00 3.61 -25.76
N ASP A 328 -13.49 4.77 -26.22
CA ASP A 328 -12.57 4.88 -27.35
C ASP A 328 -11.14 5.14 -26.88
N LEU A 329 -10.28 4.12 -27.03
CA LEU A 329 -8.86 4.16 -26.69
C LEU A 329 -8.07 5.22 -27.46
N LYS A 330 -8.63 5.84 -28.51
CA LYS A 330 -7.99 6.92 -29.27
C LYS A 330 -8.22 8.31 -28.70
N THR A 331 -9.08 8.45 -27.70
CA THR A 331 -9.46 9.74 -27.11
C THR A 331 -8.70 10.06 -25.82
N TYR A 332 -7.88 9.13 -25.33
CA TYR A 332 -6.99 9.33 -24.19
C TYR A 332 -5.66 8.62 -24.41
N SER A 333 -4.64 9.03 -23.66
CA SER A 333 -3.27 8.53 -23.75
C SER A 333 -3.06 7.35 -22.80
N ASP A 334 -3.53 7.47 -21.55
CA ASP A 334 -3.44 6.42 -20.52
C ASP A 334 -4.60 6.50 -19.53
N MET A 335 -4.80 5.44 -18.75
CA MET A 335 -5.84 5.39 -17.71
C MET A 335 -5.36 4.64 -16.46
N PHE A 336 -5.71 5.17 -15.30
CA PHE A 336 -5.51 4.53 -14.01
C PHE A 336 -6.83 4.41 -13.26
N ALA A 337 -7.04 3.26 -12.62
CA ALA A 337 -8.23 2.97 -11.81
C ALA A 337 -7.86 2.74 -10.34
N ASN A 338 -8.74 3.15 -9.44
CA ASN A 338 -8.67 2.90 -8.01
C ASN A 338 -10.03 2.42 -7.49
N ALA A 339 -10.01 1.43 -6.60
CA ALA A 339 -11.19 1.07 -5.82
C ALA A 339 -11.33 2.06 -4.66
N ILE A 340 -12.44 2.80 -4.61
CA ILE A 340 -12.81 3.71 -3.53
C ILE A 340 -14.08 3.21 -2.84
N PHE A 341 -14.36 3.72 -1.66
CA PHE A 341 -15.45 3.25 -0.80
C PHE A 341 -16.34 4.40 -0.35
N ASP A 342 -17.64 4.16 -0.30
CA ASP A 342 -18.62 5.08 0.27
C ASP A 342 -18.78 4.88 1.80
N SER A 343 -19.69 5.64 2.43
CA SER A 343 -19.93 5.60 3.88
C SER A 343 -20.50 4.29 4.40
N GLN A 344 -21.07 3.46 3.54
CA GLN A 344 -21.60 2.13 3.89
C GLN A 344 -20.60 1.01 3.54
N GLY A 345 -19.52 1.35 2.83
CA GLY A 345 -18.49 0.42 2.44
C GLY A 345 -18.73 -0.24 1.09
N ASN A 346 -19.67 0.28 0.28
CA ASN A 346 -19.79 -0.17 -1.11
C ASN A 346 -18.55 0.29 -1.87
N GLN A 347 -18.02 -0.61 -2.70
CA GLN A 347 -16.86 -0.33 -3.53
C GLN A 347 -17.30 0.30 -4.85
N HIS A 348 -16.63 1.38 -5.25
CA HIS A 348 -16.79 2.09 -6.51
C HIS A 348 -15.46 2.22 -7.23
N GLU A 349 -15.47 2.30 -8.55
CA GLU A 349 -14.27 2.38 -9.38
C GLU A 349 -14.04 3.82 -9.86
N LEU A 350 -13.04 4.48 -9.28
CA LEU A 350 -12.55 5.78 -9.74
C LEU A 350 -11.57 5.58 -10.90
N LYS A 351 -11.95 6.01 -12.10
CA LYS A 351 -11.08 6.04 -13.28
C LYS A 351 -10.60 7.45 -13.58
N GLN A 352 -9.30 7.57 -13.80
CA GLN A 352 -8.64 8.78 -14.23
C GLN A 352 -8.00 8.53 -15.59
N TYR A 353 -8.45 9.28 -16.59
CA TYR A 353 -7.95 9.20 -17.96
C TYR A 353 -7.04 10.40 -18.21
N PHE A 354 -5.82 10.13 -18.63
CA PHE A 354 -4.81 11.13 -18.96
C PHE A 354 -4.79 11.33 -20.47
N VAL A 355 -4.95 12.58 -20.90
CA VAL A 355 -5.04 12.99 -22.30
C VAL A 355 -3.91 13.96 -22.58
N LYS A 356 -2.93 13.55 -23.38
CA LYS A 356 -1.83 14.44 -23.76
C LYS A 356 -2.29 15.46 -24.80
N ASP A 357 -2.46 16.71 -24.39
CA ASP A 357 -3.00 17.79 -25.24
C ASP A 357 -1.96 18.79 -25.75
N GLY A 358 -0.68 18.56 -25.42
CA GLY A 358 0.44 19.30 -26.00
C GLY A 358 1.80 18.81 -25.53
N THR A 359 2.84 19.58 -25.82
CA THR A 359 4.17 19.37 -25.23
C THR A 359 4.11 19.73 -23.75
N ASN A 360 4.44 18.79 -22.87
CA ASN A 360 4.37 18.95 -21.41
C ASN A 360 3.00 19.40 -20.89
N SER A 361 1.93 19.15 -21.64
CA SER A 361 0.56 19.53 -21.30
C SER A 361 -0.33 18.31 -21.38
N TRP A 362 -1.12 18.12 -20.32
CA TRP A 362 -2.04 17.00 -20.18
C TRP A 362 -3.34 17.43 -19.53
N ARG A 363 -4.40 16.68 -19.81
CA ARG A 363 -5.69 16.80 -19.14
C ARG A 363 -6.06 15.50 -18.46
N ILE A 364 -6.64 15.60 -17.27
CA ILE A 364 -7.25 14.50 -16.54
C ILE A 364 -8.76 14.57 -16.77
N HIS A 365 -9.37 13.43 -17.08
CA HIS A 365 -10.80 13.20 -16.99
C HIS A 365 -11.08 12.16 -15.89
N ALA A 366 -11.92 12.49 -14.91
CA ALA A 366 -12.24 11.60 -13.79
C ALA A 366 -13.72 11.19 -13.80
N LEU A 367 -13.96 9.88 -13.68
CA LEU A 367 -15.28 9.27 -13.58
C LEU A 367 -15.29 8.27 -12.42
N ILE A 368 -16.43 8.12 -11.74
CA ILE A 368 -16.65 7.05 -10.76
C ILE A 368 -17.74 6.14 -11.31
N ASP A 369 -17.42 4.85 -11.49
CA ASP A 369 -18.26 3.86 -12.15
C ASP A 369 -18.75 4.29 -13.55
N GLY A 370 -17.93 5.07 -14.26
CA GLY A 370 -18.27 5.63 -15.57
C GLY A 370 -19.25 6.81 -15.53
N ARG A 371 -19.57 7.34 -14.34
CA ARG A 371 -20.48 8.47 -14.13
C ARG A 371 -19.76 9.70 -13.60
N ASN A 372 -20.36 10.86 -13.82
CA ASN A 372 -19.92 12.10 -13.19
C ASN A 372 -20.05 11.94 -11.66
N PRO A 373 -18.97 12.14 -10.89
CA PRO A 373 -19.00 12.04 -9.43
C PRO A 373 -20.10 12.87 -8.74
N GLN A 374 -20.46 14.03 -9.29
CA GLN A 374 -21.46 14.93 -8.68
C GLN A 374 -22.86 14.75 -9.27
N MET A 375 -22.97 14.16 -10.47
CA MET A 375 -24.22 14.00 -11.22
C MET A 375 -24.29 12.56 -11.78
N PRO A 376 -24.78 11.59 -10.99
CA PRO A 376 -24.73 10.17 -11.37
C PRO A 376 -25.45 9.80 -12.66
N ASP A 377 -26.38 10.62 -13.14
CA ASP A 377 -27.09 10.45 -14.40
C ASP A 377 -26.29 10.93 -15.63
N SER A 378 -25.24 11.73 -15.42
CA SER A 378 -24.32 12.20 -16.46
C SER A 378 -23.10 11.29 -16.60
N THR A 379 -22.57 11.22 -17.82
CA THR A 379 -21.27 10.60 -18.16
C THR A 379 -20.16 11.62 -18.38
N ASP A 380 -20.45 12.92 -18.19
CA ASP A 380 -19.46 13.97 -18.34
C ASP A 380 -18.41 13.87 -17.23
N PRO A 381 -17.12 13.81 -17.54
CA PRO A 381 -16.09 13.68 -16.51
C PRO A 381 -15.84 15.00 -15.76
N LEU A 382 -15.35 14.91 -14.53
CA LEU A 382 -14.64 16.04 -13.93
C LEU A 382 -13.28 16.20 -14.62
N THR A 383 -12.81 17.43 -14.77
CA THR A 383 -11.59 17.72 -15.53
C THR A 383 -10.56 18.49 -14.71
N ALA A 384 -9.29 18.26 -15.02
CA ALA A 384 -8.17 19.06 -14.53
C ALA A 384 -7.07 19.13 -15.59
N ASN A 385 -6.29 20.21 -15.62
CA ASN A 385 -5.16 20.38 -16.52
C ASN A 385 -3.85 20.29 -15.75
N ILE A 386 -2.86 19.62 -16.33
CA ILE A 386 -1.50 19.50 -15.83
C ILE A 386 -0.55 20.15 -16.84
N VAL A 387 0.37 20.96 -16.35
CA VAL A 387 1.52 21.44 -17.12
C VAL A 387 2.78 20.99 -16.40
N PHE A 388 3.72 20.41 -17.14
CA PHE A 388 5.03 19.99 -16.65
C PHE A 388 6.11 21.00 -17.05
N ASP A 389 7.12 21.17 -16.21
CA ASP A 389 8.32 21.93 -16.56
C ASP A 389 9.26 21.14 -17.48
N SER A 390 10.38 21.73 -17.87
CA SER A 390 11.39 21.07 -18.70
C SER A 390 12.12 19.92 -18.00
N GLY A 391 12.04 19.84 -16.67
CA GLY A 391 12.59 18.75 -15.85
C GLY A 391 11.64 17.55 -15.72
N GLY A 392 10.39 17.67 -16.18
CA GLY A 392 9.37 16.62 -16.06
C GLY A 392 8.58 16.67 -14.76
N TRP A 393 8.71 17.73 -13.96
CA TRP A 393 7.94 17.92 -12.73
C TRP A 393 6.68 18.73 -13.00
N VAL A 394 5.63 18.53 -12.19
CA VAL A 394 4.39 19.31 -12.29
C VAL A 394 4.68 20.77 -11.97
N GLN A 395 4.52 21.63 -12.98
CA GLN A 395 4.60 23.09 -12.85
C GLN A 395 3.27 23.67 -12.38
N SER A 396 2.15 23.15 -12.89
CA SER A 396 0.81 23.54 -12.45
C SER A 396 -0.18 22.40 -12.60
N LEU A 397 -1.09 22.29 -11.63
CA LEU A 397 -2.23 21.39 -11.67
C LEU A 397 -3.49 22.20 -11.34
N THR A 398 -4.37 22.36 -12.33
CA THR A 398 -5.54 23.23 -12.23
C THR A 398 -6.81 22.44 -12.47
N GLY A 399 -7.60 22.26 -11.41
CA GLY A 399 -8.87 21.56 -11.43
C GLY A 399 -10.05 22.43 -11.90
N GLY A 400 -11.02 21.78 -12.55
CA GLY A 400 -12.31 22.37 -12.90
C GLY A 400 -13.33 22.33 -11.75
N PRO A 401 -14.59 22.72 -12.02
CA PRO A 401 -15.68 22.64 -11.05
C PRO A 401 -15.81 21.23 -10.45
N GLY A 402 -15.98 21.15 -9.13
CA GLY A 402 -16.11 19.87 -8.41
C GLY A 402 -14.80 19.12 -8.13
N PHE A 403 -13.68 19.60 -8.69
CA PHE A 403 -12.38 18.92 -8.62
C PHE A 403 -11.23 19.89 -8.33
N ALA A 404 -11.36 20.71 -7.28
CA ALA A 404 -10.50 21.86 -7.01
C ALA A 404 -9.04 21.50 -6.69
N SER A 405 -8.08 22.30 -7.15
CA SER A 405 -6.65 22.08 -6.85
C SER A 405 -6.30 22.32 -5.37
N THR A 406 -5.29 21.61 -4.87
CA THR A 406 -4.70 21.81 -3.54
C THR A 406 -3.24 22.31 -3.64
N HIS A 407 -2.67 22.77 -2.52
CA HIS A 407 -1.34 23.38 -2.46
C HIS A 407 -0.16 22.42 -2.73
N SER A 408 -0.41 21.12 -2.86
CA SER A 408 0.62 20.07 -2.96
C SER A 408 0.36 19.12 -4.13
N ASN A 409 0.06 19.68 -5.32
CA ASN A 409 -0.28 18.91 -6.51
C ASN A 409 -1.39 17.87 -6.24
N GLY A 410 -2.41 18.23 -5.47
CA GLY A 410 -3.59 17.39 -5.27
C GLY A 410 -4.82 17.98 -5.94
N LEU A 411 -5.83 17.14 -6.13
CA LEU A 411 -7.17 17.51 -6.57
C LEU A 411 -8.19 17.06 -5.52
N GLN A 412 -8.99 17.99 -5.03
CA GLN A 412 -10.06 17.76 -4.08
C GLN A 412 -11.37 17.51 -4.83
N LEU A 413 -11.77 16.24 -4.87
CA LEU A 413 -13.08 15.84 -5.39
C LEU A 413 -14.12 16.05 -4.29
N THR A 414 -15.09 16.93 -4.52
CA THR A 414 -16.15 17.27 -3.54
C THR A 414 -17.53 16.95 -4.07
N GLY A 415 -18.50 16.72 -3.18
CA GLY A 415 -19.89 16.48 -3.59
C GLY A 415 -20.10 15.16 -4.34
N TRP A 416 -19.23 14.17 -4.11
CA TRP A 416 -19.44 12.83 -4.66
C TRP A 416 -20.78 12.26 -4.16
N THR A 417 -21.61 11.84 -5.09
CA THR A 417 -22.86 11.12 -4.82
C THR A 417 -22.69 9.66 -5.26
N PRO A 418 -22.43 8.72 -4.33
CA PRO A 418 -22.38 7.30 -4.65
C PRO A 418 -23.68 6.81 -5.28
N ALA A 419 -23.55 5.98 -6.31
CA ALA A 419 -24.67 5.61 -7.16
C ALA A 419 -24.59 4.15 -7.60
N MET A 420 -25.71 3.65 -8.12
CA MET A 420 -25.83 2.29 -8.64
C MET A 420 -26.74 2.27 -9.88
N PRO A 421 -26.62 1.25 -10.74
CA PRO A 421 -27.61 1.00 -11.78
C PRO A 421 -28.99 0.78 -11.14
N ALA A 422 -30.00 1.49 -11.63
CA ALA A 422 -31.39 1.21 -11.28
C ALA A 422 -31.79 -0.17 -11.84
N GLU A 423 -32.68 -0.88 -11.12
CA GLU A 423 -33.19 -2.19 -11.53
C GLU A 423 -33.71 -2.13 -12.98
N ARG A 424 -33.15 -2.99 -13.84
CA ARG A 424 -33.31 -2.89 -15.30
C ARG A 424 -34.64 -3.52 -15.72
N VAL A 425 -35.70 -2.72 -15.81
CA VAL A 425 -37.03 -3.23 -16.19
C VAL A 425 -37.22 -3.29 -17.72
N THR A 426 -36.73 -2.31 -18.48
CA THR A 426 -36.64 -2.29 -19.97
C THR A 426 -36.20 -0.88 -20.43
N GLY A 427 -34.98 -0.72 -20.97
CA GLY A 427 -34.47 0.59 -21.39
C GLY A 427 -32.94 0.73 -21.28
N PRO A 428 -32.38 1.90 -21.68
CA PRO A 428 -30.98 2.22 -21.41
C PRO A 428 -30.72 2.25 -19.91
N GLU A 429 -29.49 1.90 -19.53
CA GLU A 429 -29.08 1.81 -18.13
C GLU A 429 -29.17 3.19 -17.45
N LYS A 430 -30.07 3.31 -16.47
CA LYS A 430 -30.26 4.51 -15.67
C LYS A 430 -29.53 4.35 -14.34
N TRP A 431 -28.81 5.39 -13.92
CA TRP A 431 -28.11 5.42 -12.63
C TRP A 431 -28.87 6.28 -11.63
N VAL A 432 -28.88 5.84 -10.37
CA VAL A 432 -29.55 6.54 -9.26
C VAL A 432 -28.65 6.53 -8.02
N PRO A 433 -28.75 7.53 -7.13
CA PRO A 433 -28.05 7.50 -5.85
C PRO A 433 -28.34 6.21 -5.09
N ASN A 434 -27.31 5.57 -4.53
CA ASN A 434 -27.45 4.31 -3.81
C ASN A 434 -27.92 4.49 -2.35
N GLY A 435 -28.09 5.73 -1.89
CA GLY A 435 -28.50 6.09 -0.53
C GLY A 435 -27.34 6.22 0.48
N ALA A 436 -26.12 5.86 0.09
CA ALA A 436 -24.90 6.12 0.87
C ALA A 436 -24.34 7.51 0.53
N ALA A 437 -23.37 7.96 1.34
CA ALA A 437 -22.67 9.23 1.14
C ALA A 437 -21.18 9.01 0.90
N GLY A 438 -20.55 9.91 0.13
CA GLY A 438 -19.10 10.03 0.13
C GLY A 438 -18.58 10.65 1.44
N SER A 439 -17.26 10.81 1.55
CA SER A 439 -16.65 11.60 2.62
C SER A 439 -17.20 13.03 2.63
N ALA A 440 -17.56 13.55 3.81
CA ALA A 440 -18.10 14.91 3.96
C ALA A 440 -17.14 16.02 3.49
N LYS A 441 -15.83 15.78 3.61
CA LYS A 441 -14.78 16.69 3.10
C LYS A 441 -14.40 16.40 1.65
N GLY A 442 -14.97 15.36 1.05
CA GLY A 442 -14.59 14.85 -0.26
C GLY A 442 -13.38 13.91 -0.21
N ILE A 443 -12.85 13.61 -1.39
CA ILE A 443 -11.68 12.75 -1.61
C ILE A 443 -10.54 13.62 -2.14
N THR A 444 -9.40 13.63 -1.45
CA THR A 444 -8.16 14.21 -1.96
C THR A 444 -7.45 13.18 -2.84
N ILE A 445 -7.33 13.47 -4.14
CA ILE A 445 -6.47 12.74 -5.05
C ILE A 445 -5.11 13.42 -5.03
N ASP A 446 -4.10 12.73 -4.52
CA ASP A 446 -2.77 13.27 -4.26
C ASP A 446 -1.80 12.85 -5.36
N PHE A 447 -1.38 13.81 -6.17
CA PHE A 447 -0.39 13.68 -7.23
C PHE A 447 0.94 14.34 -6.88
N THR A 448 1.31 14.38 -5.59
CA THR A 448 2.61 14.92 -5.13
C THR A 448 3.79 14.34 -5.92
N ASN A 449 3.73 13.06 -6.29
CA ASN A 449 4.77 12.35 -7.06
C ASN A 449 4.33 12.04 -8.50
N LEU A 450 3.52 12.90 -9.11
CA LEU A 450 3.25 12.85 -10.54
C LEU A 450 4.39 13.52 -11.30
N LEU A 451 4.88 12.84 -12.34
CA LEU A 451 5.95 13.32 -13.19
C LEU A 451 5.76 12.87 -14.64
N GLN A 452 6.55 13.42 -15.55
CA GLN A 452 6.57 13.04 -16.96
C GLN A 452 8.01 12.81 -17.45
N HIS A 453 8.32 11.59 -17.88
CA HIS A 453 9.60 11.24 -18.48
C HIS A 453 9.42 10.39 -19.74
N ASN A 454 10.47 10.30 -20.56
CA ASN A 454 10.49 9.48 -21.76
C ASN A 454 10.64 7.99 -21.39
N ALA A 455 9.57 7.43 -20.85
CA ALA A 455 9.41 6.03 -20.47
C ALA A 455 7.91 5.74 -20.40
N ALA A 456 7.54 4.47 -20.60
CA ALA A 456 6.14 4.06 -20.59
C ALA A 456 5.40 4.56 -19.33
N SER A 457 4.17 5.01 -19.54
CA SER A 457 3.32 5.46 -18.45
C SER A 457 3.13 4.33 -17.46
N SER A 458 3.32 4.63 -16.18
CA SER A 458 3.25 3.62 -15.12
C SER A 458 2.89 4.23 -13.79
N ARG A 459 2.24 3.43 -12.94
CA ARG A 459 1.96 3.76 -11.55
C ARG A 459 2.78 2.85 -10.64
N SER A 460 3.70 3.45 -9.89
CA SER A 460 4.62 2.72 -9.01
C SER A 460 4.01 2.38 -7.65
N SER A 461 3.10 3.22 -7.15
CA SER A 461 2.32 2.95 -5.94
C SER A 461 0.95 3.63 -5.99
N THR A 462 -0.02 3.02 -5.30
CA THR A 462 -1.31 3.62 -4.97
C THR A 462 -1.64 3.36 -3.50
N HIS A 463 -2.28 4.32 -2.85
CA HIS A 463 -2.81 4.16 -1.50
C HIS A 463 -4.22 4.76 -1.43
N VAL A 464 -5.19 3.94 -1.03
CA VAL A 464 -6.57 4.34 -0.76
C VAL A 464 -6.85 4.09 0.71
N ASP A 465 -7.41 5.08 1.39
CA ASP A 465 -7.62 5.03 2.84
C ASP A 465 -9.02 4.54 3.26
N GLY A 466 -9.96 4.44 2.31
CA GLY A 466 -11.29 3.89 2.53
C GLY A 466 -11.30 2.37 2.49
N HIS A 467 -12.31 1.78 3.12
CA HIS A 467 -12.47 0.34 3.18
C HIS A 467 -13.92 -0.06 3.51
N ALA A 468 -14.30 -1.26 3.08
CA ALA A 468 -15.54 -1.89 3.52
C ALA A 468 -15.51 -2.23 5.03
N ALA A 469 -16.66 -2.58 5.59
CA ALA A 469 -16.72 -3.14 6.94
C ALA A 469 -16.00 -4.50 6.99
N GLY A 470 -15.36 -4.80 8.12
CA GLY A 470 -14.58 -6.03 8.32
C GLY A 470 -14.96 -6.73 9.63
N GLN A 471 -15.10 -8.04 9.57
CA GLN A 471 -15.27 -8.89 10.76
C GLN A 471 -13.90 -9.43 11.18
N LEU A 472 -13.71 -9.69 12.48
CA LEU A 472 -12.48 -10.31 12.98
C LEU A 472 -12.29 -11.68 12.31
N SER A 473 -11.16 -11.86 11.62
CA SER A 473 -10.81 -13.08 10.89
C SER A 473 -9.62 -13.81 11.51
N SER A 474 -8.69 -13.08 12.12
CA SER A 474 -7.49 -13.66 12.71
C SER A 474 -7.01 -12.86 13.91
N LEU A 475 -6.26 -13.52 14.78
CA LEU A 475 -5.49 -12.92 15.85
C LEU A 475 -4.04 -13.40 15.70
N SER A 476 -3.09 -12.54 16.02
CA SER A 476 -1.67 -12.88 16.03
C SER A 476 -0.94 -12.15 17.13
N VAL A 477 0.20 -12.70 17.53
CA VAL A 477 1.08 -12.13 18.56
C VAL A 477 2.46 -11.86 17.96
N GLY A 478 2.87 -10.60 18.00
CA GLY A 478 4.21 -10.16 17.63
C GLY A 478 5.26 -10.57 18.67
N ARG A 479 6.54 -10.57 18.27
CA ARG A 479 7.66 -10.88 19.17
C ARG A 479 7.85 -9.87 20.30
N ASP A 480 7.38 -8.65 20.08
CA ASP A 480 7.30 -7.54 21.03
C ASP A 480 6.03 -7.61 21.92
N GLY A 481 5.24 -8.68 21.77
CA GLY A 481 4.00 -8.91 22.49
C GLY A 481 2.81 -8.07 22.03
N ILE A 482 2.91 -7.38 20.89
CA ILE A 482 1.74 -6.72 20.32
C ILE A 482 0.75 -7.78 19.82
N LEU A 483 -0.47 -7.72 20.35
CA LEU A 483 -1.61 -8.49 19.87
C LEU A 483 -2.22 -7.74 18.67
N CYS A 484 -2.33 -8.40 17.53
CA CYS A 484 -2.89 -7.85 16.30
C CYS A 484 -4.14 -8.64 15.87
N ALA A 485 -5.20 -7.92 15.55
CA ALA A 485 -6.42 -8.45 14.95
C ALA A 485 -6.41 -8.21 13.45
N GLY A 486 -6.59 -9.27 12.66
CA GLY A 486 -6.80 -9.20 11.21
C GLY A 486 -8.28 -9.34 10.88
N PHE A 487 -8.76 -8.56 9.91
CA PHE A 487 -10.17 -8.47 9.53
C PHE A 487 -10.42 -8.97 8.11
N THR A 488 -11.66 -9.38 7.82
CA THR A 488 -12.07 -9.91 6.49
C THR A 488 -11.91 -8.91 5.35
N ASN A 489 -11.84 -7.60 5.65
CA ASN A 489 -11.55 -6.55 4.68
C ASN A 489 -10.04 -6.33 4.44
N GLY A 490 -9.18 -7.21 4.98
CA GLY A 490 -7.73 -7.16 4.83
C GLY A 490 -7.00 -6.20 5.76
N MET A 491 -7.73 -5.48 6.63
CA MET A 491 -7.11 -4.58 7.59
C MET A 491 -6.56 -5.31 8.82
N ASN A 492 -5.55 -4.71 9.44
CA ASN A 492 -4.97 -5.16 10.70
C ASN A 492 -5.07 -4.02 11.73
N LYS A 493 -5.44 -4.34 12.96
CA LYS A 493 -5.51 -3.41 14.09
C LYS A 493 -4.78 -4.01 15.28
N ASN A 494 -3.85 -3.26 15.87
CA ASN A 494 -3.28 -3.67 17.15
C ASN A 494 -4.34 -3.49 18.24
N ILE A 495 -4.52 -4.50 19.08
CA ILE A 495 -5.58 -4.52 20.11
C ILE A 495 -5.02 -4.47 21.53
N GLY A 496 -3.72 -4.67 21.69
CA GLY A 496 -3.04 -4.53 22.97
C GLY A 496 -1.58 -4.98 22.88
N GLN A 497 -0.84 -4.83 23.98
CA GLN A 497 0.52 -5.32 24.10
C GLN A 497 0.70 -6.04 25.43
N VAL A 498 1.14 -7.30 25.37
CA VAL A 498 1.48 -8.11 26.55
C VAL A 498 2.68 -7.49 27.27
N ILE A 499 2.65 -7.48 28.60
CA ILE A 499 3.81 -7.14 29.43
C ILE A 499 4.37 -8.39 30.08
N LEU A 500 5.67 -8.33 30.39
CA LEU A 500 6.36 -9.35 31.18
C LEU A 500 6.84 -8.74 32.49
N ALA A 501 6.91 -9.57 33.53
CA ALA A 501 7.56 -9.22 34.79
C ALA A 501 8.95 -9.88 34.89
N SER A 502 9.91 -9.15 35.45
CA SER A 502 11.17 -9.68 35.94
C SER A 502 11.34 -9.42 37.43
N PHE A 503 12.21 -10.19 38.07
CA PHE A 503 12.50 -10.10 39.50
C PHE A 503 14.00 -10.11 39.72
N ALA A 504 14.46 -9.36 40.71
CA ALA A 504 15.87 -9.39 41.13
C ALA A 504 16.28 -10.78 41.62
N ASN A 505 15.37 -11.50 42.30
CA ASN A 505 15.60 -12.86 42.77
C ASN A 505 14.39 -13.77 42.49
N PRO A 506 14.32 -14.44 41.32
CA PRO A 506 13.23 -15.36 41.01
C PRO A 506 13.08 -16.53 42.00
N GLN A 507 14.14 -16.93 42.70
CA GLN A 507 14.05 -18.00 43.72
C GLN A 507 13.29 -17.58 44.98
N GLY A 508 13.09 -16.27 45.21
CA GLY A 508 12.29 -15.76 46.31
C GLY A 508 10.78 -15.78 46.03
N LEU A 509 10.36 -16.11 44.79
CA LEU A 509 8.94 -16.19 44.45
C LEU A 509 8.25 -17.30 45.23
N GLN A 510 7.05 -17.01 45.73
CA GLN A 510 6.25 -18.01 46.43
C GLN A 510 5.35 -18.74 45.43
N ALA A 511 5.45 -20.07 45.40
CA ALA A 511 4.57 -20.88 44.57
C ALA A 511 3.15 -20.86 45.14
N ARG A 512 2.16 -20.56 44.30
CA ARG A 512 0.73 -20.58 44.63
C ARG A 512 0.02 -21.77 44.01
N SER A 513 0.41 -22.13 42.78
CA SER A 513 0.04 -23.38 42.09
C SER A 513 1.29 -23.94 41.37
N ASP A 514 1.15 -25.06 40.66
CA ASP A 514 2.26 -25.70 39.93
C ASP A 514 2.89 -24.81 38.84
N THR A 515 2.14 -23.81 38.34
CA THR A 515 2.59 -22.89 37.28
C THR A 515 2.36 -21.43 37.63
N ARG A 516 1.93 -21.10 38.86
CA ARG A 516 1.74 -19.72 39.31
C ARG A 516 2.57 -19.38 40.53
N TRP A 517 3.15 -18.19 40.48
CA TRP A 517 3.96 -17.61 41.52
C TRP A 517 3.43 -16.25 41.94
N THR A 518 3.66 -15.88 43.20
CA THR A 518 3.38 -14.54 43.73
C THR A 518 4.68 -13.91 44.24
N GLU A 519 4.71 -12.58 44.21
CA GLU A 519 5.81 -11.78 44.74
C GLU A 519 5.96 -11.99 46.25
N SER A 520 7.20 -11.92 46.74
CA SER A 520 7.53 -11.94 48.16
C SER A 520 8.62 -10.92 48.49
N ALA A 521 8.87 -10.69 49.78
CA ALA A 521 9.98 -9.86 50.22
C ALA A 521 11.35 -10.37 49.70
N ASP A 522 11.51 -11.69 49.58
CA ASP A 522 12.76 -12.32 49.13
C ASP A 522 12.94 -12.27 47.60
N SER A 523 11.85 -12.11 46.83
CA SER A 523 11.96 -11.94 45.37
C SER A 523 12.35 -10.53 44.96
N GLY A 524 12.08 -9.55 45.83
CA GLY A 524 12.01 -8.14 45.47
C GLY A 524 10.74 -7.82 44.69
N VAL A 525 10.57 -6.54 44.37
CA VAL A 525 9.43 -6.02 43.60
C VAL A 525 9.48 -6.46 42.14
N ALA A 526 8.32 -6.73 41.55
CA ALA A 526 8.21 -7.00 40.11
C ALA A 526 8.54 -5.74 39.29
N ASP A 527 9.44 -5.89 38.31
CA ASP A 527 9.69 -4.90 37.28
C ASP A 527 8.96 -5.27 35.99
N TYR A 528 8.20 -4.33 35.41
CA TYR A 528 7.32 -4.58 34.28
C TYR A 528 7.81 -3.85 33.04
N ASP A 529 8.05 -4.61 31.97
CA ASP A 529 8.37 -4.03 30.66
C ASP A 529 7.76 -4.87 29.54
N VAL A 530 7.90 -4.41 28.31
CA VAL A 530 7.44 -5.12 27.12
C VAL A 530 8.46 -6.20 26.71
N PRO A 531 8.01 -7.29 26.07
CA PRO A 531 8.90 -8.34 25.56
C PRO A 531 10.02 -7.79 24.67
N GLY A 532 11.23 -8.35 24.84
CA GLY A 532 12.41 -8.04 24.05
C GLY A 532 13.15 -6.75 24.44
N VAL A 533 12.74 -6.08 25.52
CA VAL A 533 13.42 -4.89 26.07
C VAL A 533 14.21 -5.24 27.33
N GLY A 534 15.40 -4.65 27.46
CA GLY A 534 16.25 -4.82 28.64
C GLY A 534 16.71 -6.28 28.82
N THR A 535 16.40 -6.86 29.98
CA THR A 535 16.73 -8.24 30.32
C THR A 535 15.60 -9.24 30.03
N LEU A 536 14.43 -8.75 29.58
CA LEU A 536 13.27 -9.56 29.27
C LEU A 536 13.41 -10.24 27.90
N GLY A 537 12.95 -11.48 27.83
CA GLY A 537 12.87 -12.26 26.60
C GLY A 537 11.80 -11.74 25.63
N SER A 538 11.85 -12.20 24.39
CA SER A 538 10.80 -11.94 23.39
C SER A 538 9.67 -12.95 23.50
N LEU A 539 8.52 -12.65 22.90
CA LEU A 539 7.46 -13.64 22.73
C LEU A 539 7.58 -14.38 21.40
N ILE A 540 7.07 -15.60 21.38
CA ILE A 540 6.77 -16.37 20.18
C ILE A 540 5.29 -16.73 20.27
N GLY A 541 4.49 -16.24 19.34
CA GLY A 541 3.11 -16.69 19.15
C GLY A 541 3.04 -18.10 18.54
N ASP A 542 1.88 -18.73 18.62
CA ASP A 542 1.62 -20.10 18.16
C ASP A 542 2.61 -21.13 18.75
N GLY A 543 3.05 -20.87 19.99
CA GLY A 543 4.00 -21.73 20.68
C GLY A 543 3.76 -21.75 22.17
N LEU A 544 4.03 -22.89 22.79
CA LEU A 544 3.95 -23.09 24.24
C LEU A 544 5.31 -23.52 24.78
N GLU A 545 5.57 -23.16 26.03
CA GLU A 545 6.71 -23.67 26.77
C GLU A 545 6.30 -24.95 27.50
N GLY A 546 6.91 -26.08 27.16
CA GLY A 546 6.72 -27.34 27.87
C GLY A 546 7.37 -27.34 29.25
N SER A 547 7.16 -28.42 30.00
CA SER A 547 7.91 -28.67 31.24
C SER A 547 9.41 -28.73 30.95
N ASN A 548 10.24 -28.29 31.91
CA ASN A 548 11.69 -28.47 31.83
C ASN A 548 12.20 -29.72 32.57
N VAL A 549 11.28 -30.64 32.90
CA VAL A 549 11.58 -31.89 33.59
C VAL A 549 12.19 -32.88 32.60
N VAL A 550 13.38 -33.38 32.92
CA VAL A 550 14.02 -34.47 32.18
C VAL A 550 13.69 -35.79 32.87
N LEU A 551 12.77 -36.56 32.29
CA LEU A 551 12.26 -37.80 32.91
C LEU A 551 13.36 -38.81 33.25
N ALA A 552 14.40 -38.93 32.43
CA ALA A 552 15.53 -39.82 32.69
C ALA A 552 16.26 -39.44 34.00
N ASP A 553 16.50 -38.15 34.24
CA ASP A 553 17.18 -37.67 35.44
C ASP A 553 16.30 -37.85 36.68
N GLU A 554 15.00 -37.62 36.57
CA GLU A 554 14.08 -37.82 37.70
C GLU A 554 13.92 -39.29 38.08
N LEU A 555 13.90 -40.21 37.11
CA LEU A 555 13.88 -41.65 37.37
C LEU A 555 15.16 -42.12 38.08
N ILE A 556 16.33 -41.58 37.69
CA ILE A 556 17.58 -41.84 38.39
C ILE A 556 17.52 -41.28 39.81
N ALA A 557 17.00 -40.07 39.99
CA ALA A 557 16.84 -39.45 41.31
C ALA A 557 15.91 -40.26 42.23
N LEU A 558 14.82 -40.84 41.70
CA LEU A 558 13.94 -41.75 42.43
C LEU A 558 14.68 -43.01 42.89
N ILE A 559 15.45 -43.66 42.01
CA ILE A 559 16.22 -44.86 42.36
C ILE A 559 17.25 -44.52 43.45
N GLN A 560 17.98 -43.42 43.30
CA GLN A 560 18.96 -42.97 44.31
C GLN A 560 18.31 -42.68 45.66
N ALA A 561 17.16 -42.00 45.66
CA ALA A 561 16.43 -41.70 46.89
C ALA A 561 15.87 -42.97 47.55
N GLN A 562 15.37 -43.93 46.77
CA GLN A 562 14.91 -45.24 47.27
C GLN A 562 16.07 -46.05 47.87
N THR A 563 17.22 -46.11 47.20
CA THR A 563 18.42 -46.79 47.74
C THR A 563 18.89 -46.12 49.04
N ALA A 564 18.89 -44.78 49.10
CA ALA A 564 19.25 -44.04 50.31
C ALA A 564 18.26 -44.31 51.47
N TYR A 565 16.96 -44.37 51.18
CA TYR A 565 15.94 -44.72 52.16
C TYR A 565 16.16 -46.14 52.72
N GLN A 566 16.40 -47.11 51.85
CA GLN A 566 16.67 -48.51 52.25
C GLN A 566 17.96 -48.63 53.08
N ALA A 567 19.02 -47.94 52.68
CA ALA A 567 20.30 -47.93 53.41
C ALA A 567 20.15 -47.34 54.82
N ASN A 568 19.48 -46.18 54.95
CA ASN A 568 19.24 -45.57 56.25
C ASN A 568 18.29 -46.41 57.13
N SER A 569 17.27 -47.03 56.53
CA SER A 569 16.37 -47.96 57.24
C SER A 569 17.12 -49.20 57.75
N LYS A 570 18.08 -49.71 56.97
CA LYS A 570 18.94 -50.82 57.39
C LYS A 570 19.82 -50.41 58.57
N ALA A 571 20.40 -49.21 58.56
CA ALA A 571 21.18 -48.69 59.67
C ALA A 571 20.38 -48.67 60.99
N ILE A 572 19.11 -48.21 60.95
CA ILE A 572 18.20 -48.25 62.09
C ILE A 572 17.98 -49.68 62.57
N SER A 573 17.73 -50.64 61.65
CA SER A 573 17.51 -52.05 62.01
C SER A 573 18.73 -52.68 62.70
N THR A 574 19.94 -52.31 62.26
CA THR A 574 21.19 -52.78 62.87
C THR A 574 21.38 -52.18 64.26
N GLU A 575 21.14 -50.88 64.45
CA GLU A 575 21.22 -50.25 65.77
C GLU A 575 20.17 -50.80 66.75
N ALA A 576 18.94 -51.03 66.28
CA ALA A 576 17.90 -51.68 67.08
C ALA A 576 18.30 -53.10 67.51
N THR A 577 18.93 -53.86 66.61
CA THR A 577 19.45 -55.21 66.91
C THR A 577 20.54 -55.16 67.98
N VAL A 578 21.50 -54.24 67.85
CA VAL A 578 22.58 -54.05 68.84
C VAL A 578 22.03 -53.63 70.20
N MET A 579 21.05 -52.71 70.25
CA MET A 579 20.38 -52.35 71.50
C MET A 579 19.61 -53.53 72.11
N GLN A 580 18.92 -54.33 71.31
CA GLN A 580 18.23 -55.52 71.78
C GLN A 580 19.21 -56.55 72.37
N THR A 581 20.36 -56.77 71.72
CA THR A 581 21.43 -57.63 72.26
C THR A 581 21.99 -57.08 73.57
N LEU A 582 22.21 -55.76 73.67
CA LEU A 582 22.65 -55.10 74.90
C LEU A 582 21.64 -55.31 76.04
N ILE A 583 20.35 -55.05 75.78
CA ILE A 583 19.26 -55.24 76.75
C ILE A 583 19.12 -56.70 77.18
N GLN A 584 19.36 -57.66 76.29
CA GLN A 584 19.32 -59.10 76.61
C GLN A 584 20.59 -59.59 77.32
N SER A 585 21.68 -58.82 77.28
CA SER A 585 22.97 -59.15 77.91
C SER A 585 23.16 -58.54 79.31
N THR A 586 22.23 -57.68 79.73
CA THR A 586 22.10 -57.14 81.09
C THR A 586 20.90 -57.74 81.76
#